data_AF-A0A031FXQ1-F1
#
_entry.id   AF-A0A031FXQ1-F1
#
_cell.length_a   1.000
_cell.length_b   1.000
_cell.length_c   1.000
_cell.angle_alpha   90.00
_cell.angle_beta   90.00
_cell.angle_gamma   90.00
#
_symmetry.space_group_name_H-M   'P 1'
#
loop_
_entity.id
_entity.type
_entity.pdbx_description
1 polymer ?
#
loop_
_entity_poly.entity_id
_entity_poly.type
_entity_poly.pdbx_seq_one_letter_code
_entity_poly.pdbx_strand_id
1 'polypeptide(L)'
;MLDWILIGDRPRLPWRSLWLVLPYPLTWIAVVLFRGQTDGWVPYGFLLPSRGAGTLLLTSVGLLAMLLVAAAAVWGLGRARTAVLSSTDSVPTPR
;
A
#
# COMPACT_ATOMS: atom_id res chain seq x y z
N MET A 1 -12.89 9.52 17.25
CA MET A 1 -11.50 9.28 16.78
C MET A 1 -11.12 7.80 16.80
N LEU A 2 -11.57 7.00 17.78
CA LEU A 2 -11.40 5.53 17.77
C LEU A 2 -12.40 4.79 16.87
N ASP A 3 -13.40 5.48 16.34
CA ASP A 3 -14.53 4.93 15.58
C ASP A 3 -14.07 4.15 14.34
N TRP A 4 -12.94 4.55 13.75
CA TRP A 4 -12.34 3.88 12.59
C TRP A 4 -11.76 2.50 12.92
N ILE A 5 -11.44 2.23 14.20
CA ILE A 5 -10.92 0.93 14.67
C ILE A 5 -12.06 -0.02 15.03
N LEU A 6 -13.20 0.49 15.51
CA LEU A 6 -14.34 -0.31 15.95
C LEU A 6 -15.35 -0.61 14.84
N ILE A 7 -15.59 0.32 13.91
CA ILE A 7 -16.52 0.14 12.78
C ILE A 7 -15.72 -0.34 11.58
N GLY A 8 -15.40 -1.64 11.62
CA GLY A 8 -14.58 -2.32 10.62
C GLY A 8 -15.36 -3.38 9.86
N ASP A 9 -16.60 -3.10 9.45
CA ASP A 9 -17.40 -4.01 8.62
C ASP A 9 -16.92 -3.98 7.15
N ARG A 10 -15.60 -4.13 6.98
CA ARG A 10 -14.95 -4.08 5.69
C ARG A 10 -14.81 -5.51 5.18
N PRO A 11 -15.44 -5.85 4.04
CA PRO A 11 -15.32 -7.17 3.46
C PRO A 11 -13.86 -7.50 3.19
N ARG A 12 -13.52 -8.79 3.35
CA ARG A 12 -12.15 -9.30 3.21
C ARG A 12 -11.63 -8.97 1.80
N LEU A 13 -10.72 -8.02 1.70
CA LEU A 13 -10.12 -7.73 0.40
C LEU A 13 -9.24 -8.92 -0.04
N PRO A 14 -9.41 -9.40 -1.27
CA PRO A 14 -8.61 -10.51 -1.77
C PRO A 14 -7.16 -10.05 -1.97
N TRP A 15 -6.19 -10.92 -1.68
CA TRP A 15 -4.76 -10.66 -1.94
C TRP A 15 -4.47 -10.29 -3.40
N ARG A 16 -5.33 -10.73 -4.32
CA ARG A 16 -5.27 -10.36 -5.74
C ARG A 16 -5.48 -8.85 -5.97
N SER A 17 -6.17 -8.16 -5.06
CA SER A 17 -6.33 -6.71 -5.07
C SER A 17 -5.10 -5.95 -4.59
N LEU A 18 -4.08 -6.61 -4.03
CA LEU A 18 -2.83 -5.96 -3.62
C LEU A 18 -2.16 -5.23 -4.81
N TRP A 19 -2.27 -5.81 -6.01
CA TRP A 19 -1.77 -5.22 -7.25
C TRP A 19 -2.43 -3.89 -7.60
N LEU A 20 -3.65 -3.61 -7.13
CA LEU A 20 -4.34 -2.32 -7.37
C LEU A 20 -3.66 -1.13 -6.67
N VAL A 21 -2.75 -1.38 -5.72
CA VAL A 21 -1.97 -0.33 -5.06
C VAL A 21 -0.88 0.24 -5.97
N LEU A 22 -0.43 -0.53 -6.96
CA LEU A 22 0.71 -0.17 -7.82
C LEU A 22 0.40 0.77 -9.01
N PRO A 23 -0.76 0.69 -9.70
CA PRO A 23 -1.05 1.51 -10.88
C PRO A 23 -0.86 3.00 -10.64
N TYR A 24 -1.38 3.53 -9.53
CA TYR A 24 -1.26 4.95 -9.21
C TYR A 24 0.20 5.41 -9.02
N PRO A 25 0.99 4.83 -8.10
CA PRO A 25 2.38 5.25 -7.90
C PRO A 25 3.27 4.96 -9.11
N LEU A 26 3.03 3.88 -9.87
CA LEU A 26 3.76 3.62 -11.13
C LEU A 26 3.47 4.69 -12.18
N THR A 27 2.20 5.04 -12.37
CA THR A 27 1.80 6.09 -13.31
C THR A 27 2.42 7.43 -12.90
N TRP A 28 2.40 7.73 -11.60
CA TRP A 28 3.01 8.94 -11.07
C TRP A 28 4.52 8.99 -11.32
N ILE A 29 5.25 7.90 -11.04
CA ILE A 29 6.69 7.82 -11.32
C ILE A 29 6.94 8.04 -12.82
N ALA A 30 6.16 7.40 -13.70
CA ALA A 30 6.30 7.59 -15.14
C ALA A 30 6.10 9.05 -15.56
N VAL A 31 5.06 9.71 -15.04
CA VAL A 31 4.78 11.13 -15.30
C VAL A 31 5.91 12.03 -14.81
N VAL A 32 6.41 11.80 -13.59
CA VAL A 32 7.49 12.61 -13.02
C VAL A 32 8.80 12.42 -13.78
N LEU A 33 9.14 11.18 -14.14
CA LEU A 33 10.35 10.91 -14.92
C LEU A 33 10.26 11.54 -16.32
N PHE A 34 9.10 11.43 -16.96
CA PHE A 34 8.85 12.07 -18.25
C PHE A 34 9.02 13.60 -18.17
N ARG A 35 8.36 14.24 -17.21
CA ARG A 35 8.49 15.71 -16.99
C ARG A 35 9.87 16.13 -16.54
N GLY A 36 10.58 15.27 -15.81
CA GLY A 36 11.98 15.48 -15.44
C GLY A 36 12.90 15.50 -16.66
N GLN A 37 12.56 14.77 -17.73
CA GLN A 37 13.30 14.78 -19.00
C GLN A 37 12.86 15.91 -19.94
N THR A 38 11.56 16.27 -19.98
CA THR A 38 11.05 17.29 -20.91
C THR A 38 11.16 18.72 -20.38
N ASP A 39 10.79 18.92 -19.11
CA ASP A 39 10.60 20.26 -18.52
C ASP A 39 11.64 20.54 -17.41
N GLY A 40 12.47 19.55 -17.07
CA GLY A 40 13.36 19.57 -15.91
C GLY A 40 12.61 19.59 -14.56
N TRP A 41 11.29 19.42 -14.57
CA TRP A 41 10.47 19.52 -13.37
C TRP A 41 10.51 18.21 -12.58
N VAL A 42 10.81 18.32 -11.29
CA VAL A 42 10.85 17.19 -10.36
C VAL A 42 10.27 17.64 -9.00
N PRO A 43 9.25 16.95 -8.45
CA PRO A 43 8.59 17.37 -7.22
C PRO A 43 9.43 17.14 -5.97
N TYR A 44 10.36 16.17 -6.02
CA TYR A 44 11.12 15.75 -4.86
C TYR A 44 12.61 15.66 -5.16
N GLY A 45 13.42 16.08 -4.18
CA GLY A 45 14.88 16.07 -4.28
C GLY A 45 15.46 14.69 -4.64
N PHE A 46 14.85 13.61 -4.15
CA PHE A 46 15.32 12.23 -4.41
C PHE A 46 15.06 11.76 -5.85
N LEU A 47 14.22 12.46 -6.61
CA LEU A 47 13.93 12.15 -8.00
C LEU A 47 14.84 12.91 -8.97
N LEU A 48 15.83 13.66 -8.48
CA LEU A 48 16.75 14.41 -9.34
C LEU A 48 17.64 13.46 -10.17
N PRO A 49 17.65 13.58 -11.51
CA PRO A 49 18.54 12.79 -12.37
C PRO A 49 20.02 13.01 -12.05
N SER A 50 20.37 14.20 -11.56
CA SER A 50 21.76 14.57 -11.20
C SER A 50 22.34 13.75 -10.05
N ARG A 51 21.51 13.04 -9.28
CA ARG A 51 21.97 12.11 -8.24
C ARG A 51 22.39 10.75 -8.77
N GLY A 52 22.20 10.51 -10.07
CA GLY A 52 22.49 9.26 -10.74
C GLY A 52 21.28 8.32 -10.81
N ALA A 53 21.15 7.63 -11.94
CA ALA A 53 20.04 6.73 -12.22
C ALA A 53 19.92 5.58 -11.21
N GLY A 54 21.05 5.09 -10.66
CA GLY A 54 21.07 4.02 -9.67
C GLY A 54 20.39 4.39 -8.36
N THR A 55 20.73 5.56 -7.79
CA THR A 55 20.12 6.06 -6.54
C THR A 55 18.63 6.35 -6.73
N LEU A 56 18.27 6.97 -7.86
CA LEU A 56 16.87 7.21 -8.24
C LEU A 56 16.05 5.91 -8.27
N LEU A 57 16.57 4.88 -8.97
CA LEU A 57 15.92 3.58 -9.08
C LEU A 57 15.78 2.92 -7.69
N LEU A 58 16.87 2.88 -6.92
CA LEU A 58 16.91 2.24 -5.61
C LEU A 58 15.90 2.87 -4.64
N THR A 59 15.85 4.21 -4.56
CA THR A 59 14.89 4.91 -3.70
C THR A 59 13.46 4.68 -4.17
N SER A 60 13.19 4.73 -5.47
CA SER A 60 11.84 4.53 -6.02
C SER A 60 11.32 3.11 -5.76
N VAL A 61 12.16 2.10 -6.01
CA VAL A 61 11.83 0.69 -5.73
C VAL A 61 11.66 0.46 -4.23
N GLY A 62 12.51 1.05 -3.39
CA GLY A 62 12.41 0.96 -1.93
C GLY A 62 11.09 1.53 -1.41
N LEU A 63 10.63 2.67 -1.93
CA LEU A 63 9.34 3.26 -1.56
C LEU A 63 8.16 2.40 -2.03
N LEU A 64 8.20 1.87 -3.26
CA LEU A 64 7.18 0.94 -3.76
C LEU A 64 7.11 -0.33 -2.92
N ALA A 65 8.27 -0.88 -2.54
CA ALA A 65 8.35 -2.05 -1.67
C ALA A 65 7.78 -1.75 -0.28
N MET A 66 8.13 -0.61 0.33
CA MET A 66 7.59 -0.21 1.62
C MET A 66 6.07 -0.01 1.58
N LEU A 67 5.56 0.57 0.49
CA LEU A 67 4.12 0.71 0.26
C LEU A 67 3.44 -0.66 0.21
N LEU A 68 4.00 -1.63 -0.53
CA LEU A 68 3.47 -3.00 -0.61
C LEU A 68 3.52 -3.72 0.74
N VAL A 69 4.58 -3.54 1.52
CA VAL A 69 4.71 -4.12 2.87
C VAL A 69 3.65 -3.53 3.80
N ALA A 70 3.47 -2.21 3.81
CA ALA A 70 2.46 -1.54 4.62
C ALA A 70 1.04 -2.02 4.23
N ALA A 71 0.77 -2.08 2.94
CA ALA A 71 -0.44 -2.65 2.37
C ALA A 71 -0.68 -4.09 2.88
N ALA A 72 0.29 -4.98 2.68
CA ALA A 72 0.19 -6.38 3.09
C ALA A 72 -0.02 -6.53 4.60
N ALA A 73 0.63 -5.70 5.42
CA ALA A 73 0.45 -5.68 6.87
C ALA A 73 -0.99 -5.30 7.26
N VAL A 74 -1.55 -4.24 6.66
CA VAL A 74 -2.93 -3.82 6.90
C VAL A 74 -3.93 -4.90 6.48
N TRP A 75 -3.74 -5.52 5.31
CA TRP A 75 -4.59 -6.61 4.84
C TRP A 75 -4.49 -7.87 5.70
N GLY A 76 -3.27 -8.26 6.08
CA GLY A 76 -3.03 -9.41 6.94
C GLY A 76 -3.67 -9.24 8.32
N LEU A 77 -3.49 -8.08 8.93
CA LEU A 77 -4.06 -7.77 10.26
C LEU A 77 -5.59 -7.72 10.22
N GLY A 78 -6.16 -7.12 9.17
CA GLY A 78 -7.62 -7.12 8.97
C GLY A 78 -8.19 -8.53 8.85
N ARG A 79 -7.52 -9.41 8.10
CA ARG A 79 -7.95 -10.81 7.92
C ARG A 79 -7.89 -11.64 9.21
N ALA A 80 -6.85 -11.45 10.02
CA ALA A 80 -6.69 -12.13 11.30
C ALA A 80 -7.80 -11.73 12.30
N ARG A 81 -8.14 -10.43 12.36
CA ARG A 81 -9.24 -9.93 13.21
C ARG A 81 -10.60 -10.54 12.85
N THR A 82 -10.94 -10.59 11.56
CA THR A 82 -12.21 -11.19 11.11
C THR A 82 -12.29 -12.68 11.47
N ALA A 83 -11.18 -13.41 11.35
CA ALA A 83 -11.14 -14.84 11.68
C ALA A 83 -11.38 -15.09 13.18
N VAL A 84 -10.80 -14.27 14.06
CA VAL A 84 -11.01 -14.34 15.51
C VAL A 84 -12.47 -14.08 15.87
N LEU A 85 -13.08 -13.00 15.35
CA LEU A 85 -14.49 -12.67 15.61
C LEU A 85 -15.44 -13.80 15.17
N SER A 86 -15.19 -14.40 14.00
CA SER A 86 -16.01 -15.51 13.49
C SER A 86 -15.96 -16.76 14.38
N SER A 87 -14.87 -16.96 15.15
CA SER A 87 -14.74 -18.11 16.07
C SER A 87 -15.51 -17.90 17.37
N THR A 88 -15.64 -16.66 17.86
CA THR A 88 -16.36 -16.35 19.10
C THR A 88 -17.86 -16.59 18.99
N ASP A 89 -18.46 -16.37 17.81
CA ASP A 89 -19.90 -16.59 17.59
C ASP A 89 -20.30 -18.08 17.49
N SER A 90 -19.33 -18.99 17.45
CA SER A 90 -19.57 -20.43 17.30
C SER A 90 -19.73 -21.19 18.63
N VAL A 91 -19.73 -20.50 19.78
CA VAL A 91 -19.98 -21.12 21.09
C VAL A 91 -21.41 -21.70 21.12
N PRO A 92 -21.58 -23.03 21.29
CA PRO A 92 -22.90 -23.64 21.30
C PRO A 92 -23.72 -23.14 22.48
N THR A 93 -24.93 -22.67 22.23
CA THR A 93 -25.93 -22.44 23.28
C THR A 93 -26.24 -23.78 23.97
N PRO A 94 -26.03 -23.93 25.29
CA PRO A 94 -26.44 -25.13 25.99
C PRO A 94 -27.97 -25.27 25.87
N ARG A 95 -28.41 -26.40 25.30
CA ARG A 95 -29.83 -26.81 25.29
C ARG A 95 -30.18 -27.50 26.60
#